data_AF-A0A124IGJ2-F1
#
_entry.id   AF-A0A124IGJ2-F1
#
_cell.length_a   1.000
_cell.length_b   1.000
_cell.length_c   1.000
_cell.angle_alpha   90.00
_cell.angle_beta   90.00
_cell.angle_gamma   90.00
#
_symmetry.space_group_name_H-M   'P 1'
#
loop_
_entity.id
_entity.type
_entity.pdbx_description
1 polymer ?
#
loop_
_entity_poly.entity_id
_entity_poly.type
_entity_poly.pdbx_seq_one_letter_code
_entity_poly.pdbx_strand_id
1 'polypeptide(L)' 'MPIYYYDTVVGEIGIAEKDGKITHLHFANEPLPQVLNICETPILKEAARQLKVYLSGEIKDFFCPLHLKVRLL' A
#
# COMPACT_ATOMS: atom_id res chain seq x y z
N MET A 1 6.33 11.28 -0.84
CA MET A 1 5.65 10.05 -0.37
C MET A 1 5.84 9.02 -1.47
N PRO A 2 6.79 8.09 -1.35
CA PRO A 2 6.94 6.99 -2.30
C PRO A 2 5.63 6.22 -2.44
N ILE A 3 5.27 5.88 -3.67
CA ILE A 3 4.17 4.98 -4.00
C ILE A 3 4.68 3.98 -5.03
N TYR A 4 4.17 2.75 -4.98
CA TYR A 4 4.39 1.77 -6.04
C TYR A 4 3.13 0.95 -6.28
N TYR A 5 2.92 0.54 -7.51
CA TYR A 5 1.74 -0.19 -7.96
C TYR A 5 2.07 -1.66 -8.14
N TYR A 6 1.21 -2.52 -7.63
CA TYR A 6 1.38 -3.96 -7.66
C TYR A 6 0.13 -4.62 -8.22
N ASP A 7 0.33 -5.51 -9.20
CA ASP A 7 -0.72 -6.44 -9.61
C ASP A 7 -1.02 -7.43 -8.49
N THR A 8 -2.30 -7.58 -8.18
CA THR A 8 -2.82 -8.56 -7.23
C THR A 8 -3.99 -9.32 -7.84
N VAL A 9 -4.47 -10.37 -7.15
CA VAL A 9 -5.62 -11.17 -7.59
C VAL A 9 -6.94 -10.38 -7.62
N VAL A 10 -7.00 -9.22 -6.98
CA VAL A 10 -8.17 -8.31 -6.97
C VAL A 10 -7.96 -7.06 -7.83
N GLY A 11 -6.91 -7.02 -8.65
CA GLY A 11 -6.54 -5.89 -9.49
C GLY A 11 -5.28 -5.16 -9.02
N GLU A 12 -4.93 -4.07 -9.70
CA GLU A 12 -3.80 -3.22 -9.35
C GLU A 12 -4.08 -2.44 -8.06
N ILE A 13 -3.11 -2.47 -7.13
CA ILE A 13 -3.17 -1.72 -5.88
C ILE A 13 -1.89 -0.88 -5.76
N GLY A 14 -2.05 0.43 -5.61
CA GLY A 14 -0.98 1.34 -5.23
C GLY A 14 -0.78 1.32 -3.71
N ILE A 15 0.46 1.17 -3.25
CA ILE A 15 0.81 1.22 -1.83
C ILE A 15 1.73 2.42 -1.62
N ALA A 16 1.38 3.31 -0.70
CA ALA A 16 2.16 4.51 -0.41
C ALA A 16 2.70 4.53 1.03
N GLU A 17 3.93 5.00 1.18
CA GLU A 17 4.59 5.11 2.47
C GLU A 17 5.10 6.52 2.78
N LYS A 18 5.24 6.79 4.07
CA LYS A 18 5.95 7.96 4.56
C LYS A 18 6.71 7.56 5.83
N ASP A 19 8.00 7.88 5.87
CA ASP A 19 8.87 7.66 7.01
C ASP A 19 8.88 6.19 7.50
N GLY A 20 8.92 5.23 6.56
CA GLY A 20 8.96 3.79 6.86
C GLY A 20 7.63 3.18 7.29
N LYS A 21 6.52 3.91 7.14
CA LYS A 21 5.18 3.47 7.53
C LYS A 21 4.23 3.53 6.35
N ILE A 22 3.40 2.50 6.20
CA ILE A 22 2.31 2.48 5.22
C ILE A 22 1.29 3.54 5.62
N THR A 23 0.81 4.30 4.64
CA THR A 23 -0.11 5.41 4.86
C THR A 23 -1.40 5.30 4.06
N HIS A 24 -1.33 4.74 2.84
CA HIS A 24 -2.48 4.65 1.94
C HIS A 24 -2.39 3.39 1.07
N LEU A 25 -3.57 2.88 0.73
CA LEU A 25 -3.78 2.01 -0.42
C LEU A 25 -4.58 2.81 -1.44
N HIS A 26 -4.23 2.68 -2.72
CA HIS A 26 -4.90 3.33 -3.82
C HIS A 26 -5.44 2.28 -4.77
N PHE A 27 -6.76 2.30 -5.00
CA PHE A 27 -7.42 1.43 -5.97
C PHE A 27 -7.57 2.15 -7.31
N ALA A 28 -7.66 1.39 -8.41
CA ALA A 28 -7.70 1.93 -9.78
C ALA A 28 -8.79 3.01 -10.03
N ASN A 29 -9.85 3.04 -9.24
CA ASN A 29 -10.96 3.99 -9.38
C ASN A 29 -10.85 5.22 -8.46
N GLU A 30 -9.73 5.40 -7.76
CA GLU A 30 -9.53 6.52 -6.85
C GLU A 30 -8.75 7.67 -7.51
N PRO A 31 -9.13 8.94 -7.22
CA PRO A 31 -8.39 10.08 -7.71
C PRO A 31 -6.97 10.08 -7.10
N LEU A 32 -5.96 10.07 -7.97
CA LEU A 32 -4.57 10.16 -7.58
C LEU A 32 -4.13 11.61 -7.37
N PRO A 33 -3.25 11.89 -6.39
CA PRO A 33 -2.56 13.17 -6.30
C PRO A 33 -1.82 13.52 -7.61
N GLN A 34 -1.81 14.81 -7.98
CA GLN A 34 -1.17 15.28 -9.23
C GLN A 34 0.34 15.00 -9.29
N VAL A 35 1.01 14.89 -8.14
CA VAL A 35 2.45 14.57 -8.06
C VAL A 35 2.62 13.30 -7.24
N LEU A 36 2.96 12.21 -7.92
CA LEU A 36 3.32 10.94 -7.30
C LEU A 36 4.83 10.70 -7.46
N ASN A 37 5.49 10.36 -6.37
CA ASN A 37 6.84 9.82 -6.43
C ASN A 37 6.75 8.30 -6.61
N ILE A 38 6.69 7.83 -7.86
CA ILE A 38 6.62 6.40 -8.15
C ILE A 38 8.00 5.80 -7.91
N CYS A 39 8.15 5.09 -6.79
CA CYS A 39 9.43 4.54 -6.34
C CYS A 39 9.15 3.38 -5.39
N GLU A 40 9.57 2.17 -5.78
CA GLU A 40 9.52 1.01 -4.89
C GLU A 40 10.54 1.16 -3.77
N THR A 41 10.11 0.93 -2.54
CA THR A 41 10.98 0.87 -1.36
C THR A 41 10.88 -0.50 -0.70
N PRO A 42 11.84 -0.89 0.17
CA PRO A 42 11.80 -2.18 0.84
C PRO A 42 10.51 -2.43 1.62
N ILE A 43 9.95 -1.39 2.28
CA ILE A 43 8.71 -1.55 3.04
C ILE A 43 7.48 -1.67 2.13
N LEU A 44 7.45 -0.98 0.99
CA LEU A 44 6.36 -1.13 0.01
C LEU A 44 6.35 -2.54 -0.57
N LYS A 45 7.52 -3.06 -0.91
CA LYS A 45 7.69 -4.42 -1.42
C LYS A 45 7.24 -5.47 -0.40
N GLU A 46 7.61 -5.30 0.86
CA GLU A 46 7.20 -6.22 1.93
C GLU A 46 5.70 -6.13 2.22
N ALA A 47 5.13 -4.92 2.22
CA ALA A 47 3.69 -4.72 2.35
C ALA A 47 2.91 -5.37 1.21
N ALA A 48 3.39 -5.24 -0.04
CA ALA A 48 2.79 -5.90 -1.19
C ALA A 48 2.88 -7.43 -1.10
N ARG A 49 4.01 -7.97 -0.61
CA ARG A 49 4.18 -9.41 -0.38
C ARG A 49 3.16 -9.91 0.64
N GLN A 50 3.05 -9.26 1.81
CA GLN A 50 2.07 -9.65 2.83
C GLN A 50 0.63 -9.51 2.32
N LEU A 51 0.32 -8.45 1.57
CA LEU A 51 -1.00 -8.27 0.96
C LEU A 51 -1.36 -9.42 0.01
N LYS A 52 -0.43 -9.87 -0.83
CA LYS A 52 -0.66 -11.01 -1.74
C LYS A 52 -0.91 -12.31 -0.98
N VAL A 53 -0.16 -12.57 0.09
CA VAL A 53 -0.32 -13.74 0.97
C VAL A 53 -1.63 -13.67 1.77
N TYR A 54 -2.06 -12.47 2.16
CA TYR A 54 -3.37 -12.26 2.78
C TYR A 54 -4.50 -12.59 1.79
N LEU A 55 -4.39 -12.11 0.55
CA LEU A 55 -5.38 -12.36 -0.50
C LEU A 55 -5.43 -13.82 -0.97
N SER A 56 -4.37 -14.60 -0.77
CA SER A 56 -4.41 -16.07 -0.95
C SER A 56 -5.02 -16.82 0.24
N GLY A 57 -5.27 -16.13 1.36
CA GLY A 57 -5.85 -16.71 2.58
C GLY A 57 -4.84 -17.37 3.52
N GLU A 58 -3.54 -17.22 3.26
CA GLU A 58 -2.46 -17.88 4.02
C GLU A 58 -2.14 -17.17 5.34
N ILE A 59 -2.30 -15.84 5.41
CA ILE A 59 -2.14 -15.06 6.64
C ILE A 59 -3.38 -14.22 6.94
N LYS A 60 -3.52 -13.83 8.21
CA LYS A 60 -4.57 -12.91 8.66
C LYS A 60 -4.00 -11.61 9.25
N ASP A 61 -2.76 -11.66 9.74
CA ASP A 61 -2.09 -10.54 10.41
C ASP A 61 -1.03 -9.91 9.51
N PHE A 62 -0.89 -8.59 9.61
CA PHE A 62 0.15 -7.80 8.95
C PHE A 62 1.20 -7.34 9.97
N PHE A 63 2.46 -7.35 9.58
CA PHE A 63 3.59 -6.91 10.42
C PHE A 63 4.20 -5.58 9.97
N CYS A 64 3.72 -5.03 8.85
CA CYS A 64 4.19 -3.74 8.35
C CYS A 64 3.71 -2.59 9.25
N PRO A 65 4.59 -1.65 9.63
CA PRO A 65 4.20 -0.46 10.37
C PRO A 65 3.16 0.36 9.58
N LEU A 66 2.07 0.72 10.25
CA LEU A 66 0.98 1.51 9.69
C LEU A 66 0.91 2.87 10.38
N HIS A 67 0.66 3.93 9.62
CA HIS A 67 0.32 5.23 10.14
C HIS A 67 -1.04 5.68 9.57
N LEU A 68 -2.09 5.39 10.33
CA LEU A 68 -3.45 5.81 10.01
C LEU A 68 -3.58 7.32 10.24
N LYS A 69 -3.92 8.06 9.19
CA LYS A 69 -4.49 9.40 9.35
C LYS A 69 -5.99 9.25 9.56
N VAL A 70 -6.45 9.45 10.80
CA VAL A 70 -7.88 9.59 11.07
C VAL A 70 -8.35 10.91 10.46
N ARG A 71 -9.34 10.83 9.56
CA ARG A 71 -10.01 12.03 9.04
C ARG A 71 -11.03 12.45 10.10
N LEU A 72 -10.70 13.47 10.89
CA LEU A 72 -11.71 14.14 11.73
C LEU A 72 -12.64 14.90 10.78
N LEU A 73 -13.92 14.55 10.80
CA LEU A 73 -14.99 15.21 10.05
C LEU A 73 -15.29 16.60 10.61
#